data_AF-A0A5M4D353-F1
#
_entry.id   AF-A0A5M4D353-F1
#
_cell.length_a   1.000
_cell.length_b   1.000
_cell.length_c   1.000
_cell.angle_alpha   90.00
_cell.angle_beta   90.00
_cell.angle_gamma   90.00
#
_symmetry.space_group_name_H-M   'P 1'
#
loop_
_entity.id
_entity.type
_entity.pdbx_description
1 polymer ?
#
loop_
_entity_poly.entity_id
_entity_poly.type
_entity_poly.pdbx_seq_one_letter_code
_entity_poly.pdbx_strand_id
1 'polypeptide(L)'
;MSFVGVVSPYHLTTREAPAMAALLLCDRVVTMMPAPAGEGARSQAERLAGQAPRYARLVESWSWSVPLWNEGVLSAEMNGLSVSEAVWEAHAEIMARPDYALIRPLLAEYPDESSYLQVLAHDLLRGGPDPALTIPMAVGLDRFAGRHELVVARGHPVSLAQRHEERLWKSLATVALPVVLEGRAERLLEAREELGAELDVLRDALSEVCAGSREADVRGAATAYRRAFDRVAADLCEPDPDEVRVVLGEVALRMVEMPGDAALLASARAAASMSREPAPARTGGIALAGGKTVSMIIRVLGRR
;
A
#
# COMPACT_ATOMS: atom_id res chain seq x y z
N MET A 1 20.91 2.27 1.00
CA MET A 1 19.87 3.27 0.62
C MET A 1 18.60 2.82 1.34
N SER A 2 17.79 3.69 1.94
CA SER A 2 16.63 3.17 2.68
C SER A 2 15.56 2.64 1.72
N PHE A 3 15.15 1.39 1.89
CA PHE A 3 14.10 0.74 1.11
C PHE A 3 12.75 0.99 1.76
N VAL A 4 12.04 2.00 1.28
CA VAL A 4 10.78 2.47 1.88
C VAL A 4 9.57 2.06 1.03
N GLY A 5 8.57 1.48 1.70
CA GLY A 5 7.30 1.08 1.11
C GLY A 5 6.18 2.09 1.28
N VAL A 6 5.22 2.09 0.38
CA VAL A 6 3.93 2.78 0.51
C VAL A 6 2.82 1.73 0.55
N VAL A 7 1.97 1.78 1.57
CA VAL A 7 0.87 0.82 1.76
C VAL A 7 -0.47 1.55 1.76
N SER A 8 -1.43 1.00 1.02
CA SER A 8 -2.81 1.47 1.07
C SER A 8 -3.42 1.29 2.47
N PRO A 9 -4.12 2.29 3.02
CA PRO A 9 -4.76 2.18 4.33
C PRO A 9 -5.78 1.04 4.37
N TYR A 10 -6.33 0.62 3.23
CA TYR A 10 -7.19 -0.56 3.12
C TYR A 10 -6.46 -1.83 3.56
N HIS A 11 -5.29 -2.10 3.00
CA HIS A 11 -4.48 -3.28 3.36
C HIS A 11 -4.04 -3.24 4.82
N LEU A 12 -3.72 -2.05 5.34
CA LEU A 12 -3.33 -1.89 6.75
C LEU A 12 -4.51 -2.16 7.69
N THR A 13 -5.69 -1.61 7.38
CA THR A 13 -6.89 -1.77 8.20
C THR A 13 -7.31 -3.24 8.32
N THR A 14 -7.23 -3.99 7.21
CA THR A 14 -7.60 -5.41 7.15
C THR A 14 -6.44 -6.37 7.45
N ARG A 15 -5.24 -5.83 7.77
CA ARG A 15 -3.99 -6.58 8.00
C ARG A 15 -3.68 -7.58 6.88
N GLU A 16 -3.94 -7.19 5.64
CA GLU A 16 -3.71 -8.06 4.51
C GLU A 16 -2.21 -8.30 4.26
N ALA A 17 -1.90 -9.40 3.58
CA ALA A 17 -0.53 -9.79 3.24
C ALA A 17 0.33 -8.66 2.64
N PRO A 18 -0.19 -7.73 1.79
CA PRO A 18 0.59 -6.61 1.30
C PRO A 18 1.10 -5.68 2.41
N ALA A 19 0.26 -5.37 3.39
CA ALA A 19 0.65 -4.54 4.53
C ALA A 19 1.64 -5.28 5.43
N MET A 20 1.33 -6.53 5.78
CA MET A 20 2.15 -7.33 6.70
C MET A 20 3.55 -7.59 6.14
N ALA A 21 3.65 -7.96 4.85
CA ALA A 21 4.94 -8.15 4.22
C ALA A 21 5.69 -6.82 4.03
N ALA A 22 5.03 -5.70 3.71
CA ALA A 22 5.70 -4.40 3.63
C ALA A 22 6.27 -3.97 4.99
N LEU A 23 5.49 -4.14 6.06
CA LEU A 23 5.91 -3.81 7.44
C LEU A 23 7.08 -4.66 7.94
N LEU A 24 7.26 -5.87 7.41
CA LEU A 24 8.43 -6.71 7.72
C LEU A 24 9.63 -6.36 6.82
N LEU A 25 9.40 -6.23 5.52
CA LEU A 25 10.47 -6.19 4.51
C LEU A 25 11.05 -4.80 4.27
N CYS A 26 10.29 -3.71 4.47
CA CYS A 26 10.78 -2.34 4.23
C CYS A 26 11.51 -1.79 5.45
N ASP A 27 12.43 -0.84 5.29
CA ASP A 27 12.97 -0.09 6.45
C ASP A 27 11.87 0.72 7.12
N ARG A 28 11.06 1.38 6.30
CA ARG A 28 9.90 2.17 6.70
C ARG A 28 8.75 1.94 5.73
N VAL A 29 7.54 2.13 6.23
CA VAL A 29 6.30 2.08 5.47
C VAL A 29 5.56 3.40 5.67
N VAL A 30 5.14 4.01 4.57
CA VAL A 30 4.30 5.20 4.58
C VAL A 30 2.88 4.79 4.20
N THR A 31 1.89 5.30 4.90
CA THR A 31 0.47 5.08 4.57
C THR A 31 -0.31 6.39 4.70
N MET A 32 -1.44 6.48 4.00
CA MET A 32 -2.36 7.59 4.21
C MET A 32 -3.02 7.44 5.58
N MET A 33 -2.74 8.36 6.50
CA MET A 33 -3.54 8.50 7.70
C MET A 33 -4.86 9.20 7.33
N PRO A 34 -6.02 8.60 7.63
CA PRO A 34 -7.30 9.29 7.51
C PRO A 34 -7.34 10.33 8.63
N ALA A 35 -6.80 11.51 8.38
CA ALA A 35 -6.79 12.64 9.31
C ALA A 35 -6.85 13.94 8.50
N PRO A 36 -7.34 15.04 9.10
CA PRO A 36 -7.32 16.34 8.43
C PRO A 36 -5.89 16.73 8.01
N ALA A 37 -5.74 17.31 6.82
CA ALA A 37 -4.44 17.77 6.35
C ALA A 37 -3.97 19.07 7.05
N GLY A 38 -2.65 19.27 7.12
CA GLY A 38 -2.03 20.53 7.57
C GLY A 38 -1.70 20.64 9.07
N GLU A 39 -1.36 21.86 9.50
CA GLU A 39 -0.95 22.13 10.89
C GLU A 39 -2.05 21.81 11.90
N GLY A 40 -1.68 21.11 12.98
CA GLY A 40 -2.61 20.70 14.02
C GLY A 40 -3.42 19.45 13.71
N ALA A 41 -3.10 18.71 12.63
CA ALA A 41 -3.77 17.46 12.23
C ALA A 41 -4.11 16.52 13.39
N ARG A 42 -3.19 16.34 14.35
CA ARG A 42 -3.41 15.54 15.56
C ARG A 42 -4.58 16.03 16.41
N SER A 43 -4.58 17.31 16.79
CA SER A 43 -5.68 17.88 17.59
C SER A 43 -7.00 17.87 16.82
N GLN A 44 -6.96 17.99 15.49
CA GLN A 44 -8.17 17.87 14.67
C GLN A 44 -8.68 16.41 14.63
N ALA A 45 -7.80 15.43 14.49
CA ALA A 45 -8.14 14.01 14.54
C ALA A 45 -8.74 13.62 15.89
N GLU A 46 -8.19 14.11 17.00
CA GLU A 46 -8.75 13.92 18.35
C GLU A 46 -10.16 14.50 18.48
N ARG A 47 -10.39 15.73 17.97
CA ARG A 47 -11.74 16.33 17.92
C ARG A 47 -12.69 15.51 17.06
N LEU A 48 -12.24 15.04 15.89
CA LEU A 48 -13.06 14.25 14.98
C LEU A 48 -13.42 12.89 15.60
N ALA A 49 -12.49 12.24 16.31
CA ALA A 49 -12.78 11.03 17.06
C ALA A 49 -13.83 11.24 18.16
N GLY A 50 -13.81 12.39 18.83
CA GLY A 50 -14.84 12.76 19.80
C GLY A 50 -16.23 13.01 19.20
N GLN A 51 -16.32 13.33 17.90
CA GLN A 51 -17.55 13.76 17.24
C GLN A 51 -18.11 12.74 16.24
N ALA A 52 -17.28 11.82 15.73
CA ALA A 52 -17.63 10.87 14.68
C ALA A 52 -17.38 9.41 15.14
N PRO A 53 -18.42 8.67 15.59
CA PRO A 53 -18.27 7.31 16.11
C PRO A 53 -17.66 6.29 15.12
N ARG A 54 -17.77 6.54 13.81
CA ARG A 54 -17.13 5.69 12.78
C ARG A 54 -15.63 5.94 12.70
N TYR A 55 -15.22 7.19 12.84
CA TYR A 55 -13.82 7.58 12.85
C TYR A 55 -13.12 7.04 14.10
N ALA A 56 -13.74 7.18 15.28
CA ALA A 56 -13.21 6.60 16.52
C ALA A 56 -12.95 5.08 16.40
N ARG A 57 -13.90 4.34 15.81
CA ARG A 57 -13.75 2.90 15.55
C ARG A 57 -12.62 2.56 14.58
N LEU A 58 -12.35 3.43 13.61
CA LEU A 58 -11.20 3.25 12.71
C LEU A 58 -9.87 3.46 13.45
N VAL A 59 -9.77 4.52 14.26
CA VAL A 59 -8.57 4.76 15.08
C VAL A 59 -8.34 3.58 16.03
N GLU A 60 -9.41 3.08 16.67
CA GLU A 60 -9.35 1.90 17.53
C GLU A 60 -8.94 0.63 16.76
N SER A 61 -9.43 0.42 15.53
CA SER A 61 -9.06 -0.74 14.72
C SER A 61 -7.58 -0.72 14.30
N TRP A 62 -6.93 0.44 14.33
CA TRP A 62 -5.50 0.62 14.06
C TRP A 62 -4.62 0.56 15.31
N SER A 63 -5.19 0.42 16.51
CA SER A 63 -4.46 0.35 17.79
C SER A 63 -3.32 -0.68 17.79
N TRP A 64 -3.51 -1.81 17.10
CA TRP A 64 -2.48 -2.85 16.94
C TRP A 64 -1.19 -2.35 16.29
N SER A 65 -1.25 -1.29 15.48
CA SER A 65 -0.10 -0.76 14.74
C SER A 65 0.67 0.27 15.54
N VAL A 66 0.17 0.73 16.69
CA VAL A 66 0.80 1.79 17.53
C VAL A 66 2.28 1.54 17.80
N PRO A 67 2.74 0.32 18.16
CA PRO A 67 4.17 0.06 18.33
C PRO A 67 5.00 0.34 17.06
N LEU A 68 4.47 0.05 15.86
CA LEU A 68 5.15 0.31 14.59
C LEU A 68 5.28 1.82 14.31
N TRP A 69 4.31 2.63 14.74
CA TRP A 69 4.39 4.09 14.68
C TRP A 69 5.45 4.62 15.63
N ASN A 70 5.50 4.10 16.86
CA ASN A 70 6.46 4.54 17.88
C ASN A 70 7.90 4.21 17.47
N GLU A 71 8.14 3.05 16.87
CA GLU A 71 9.45 2.63 16.34
C GLU A 71 9.79 3.25 14.97
N GLY A 72 8.93 4.11 14.42
CA GLY A 72 9.17 4.79 13.13
C GLY A 72 9.12 3.88 11.90
N VAL A 73 8.75 2.60 12.07
CA VAL A 73 8.52 1.65 10.98
C VAL A 73 7.33 2.09 10.14
N LEU A 74 6.28 2.62 10.76
CA LEU A 74 5.09 3.15 10.08
C LEU A 74 5.05 4.68 10.21
N SER A 75 4.68 5.35 9.12
CA SER A 75 4.60 6.83 9.07
C SER A 75 3.47 7.30 8.14
N ALA A 76 3.02 8.53 8.35
CA ALA A 76 2.01 9.19 7.52
C ALA A 76 2.64 10.13 6.48
N GLU A 77 3.94 10.39 6.61
CA GLU A 77 4.65 11.43 5.90
C GLU A 77 6.03 10.95 5.43
N MET A 78 6.49 11.54 4.33
CA MET A 78 7.88 11.39 3.86
C MET A 78 8.45 12.77 3.58
N ASN A 79 9.61 13.08 4.18
CA ASN A 79 10.28 14.38 4.04
C ASN A 79 9.35 15.58 4.33
N GLY A 80 8.44 15.43 5.31
CA GLY A 80 7.46 16.46 5.69
C GLY A 80 6.27 16.60 4.74
N LEU A 81 6.14 15.75 3.72
CA LEU A 81 5.00 15.74 2.80
C LEU A 81 4.02 14.61 3.16
N SER A 82 2.73 14.94 3.16
CA SER A 82 1.66 14.01 3.53
C SER A 82 1.17 13.21 2.34
N VAL A 83 0.94 11.91 2.56
CA VAL A 83 0.28 11.06 1.55
C VAL A 83 -1.15 11.52 1.28
N SER A 84 -1.84 12.05 2.30
CA SER A 84 -3.23 12.52 2.18
C SER A 84 -3.35 13.67 1.17
N GLU A 85 -2.37 14.57 1.14
CA GLU A 85 -2.32 15.67 0.16
C GLU A 85 -2.24 15.14 -1.27
N ALA A 86 -1.40 14.13 -1.53
CA ALA A 86 -1.29 13.52 -2.85
C ALA A 86 -2.59 12.82 -3.30
N VAL A 87 -3.35 12.24 -2.36
CA VAL A 87 -4.66 11.63 -2.64
C VAL A 87 -5.71 12.70 -2.94
N TRP A 88 -5.69 13.83 -2.21
CA TRP A 88 -6.58 14.97 -2.48
C TRP A 88 -6.27 15.65 -3.82
N GLU A 89 -4.99 15.86 -4.14
CA GLU A 89 -4.55 16.36 -5.45
C GLU A 89 -5.04 15.45 -6.58
N ALA A 90 -4.90 14.13 -6.40
CA ALA A 90 -5.39 13.16 -7.37
C ALA A 90 -6.92 13.22 -7.53
N HIS A 91 -7.70 13.29 -6.44
CA HIS A 91 -9.16 13.44 -6.52
C HIS A 91 -9.56 14.71 -7.27
N ALA A 92 -9.00 15.86 -6.89
CA ALA A 92 -9.30 17.15 -7.51
C ALA A 92 -8.95 17.16 -9.01
N GLU A 93 -7.81 16.59 -9.40
CA GLU A 93 -7.42 16.47 -10.79
C GLU A 93 -8.39 15.59 -11.59
N ILE A 94 -8.79 14.45 -11.04
CA ILE A 94 -9.72 13.53 -11.72
C ILE A 94 -11.07 14.21 -11.99
N MET A 95 -11.55 14.98 -11.02
CA MET A 95 -12.81 15.74 -11.14
C MET A 95 -12.71 16.88 -12.17
N ALA A 96 -11.56 17.55 -12.25
CA ALA A 96 -11.37 18.71 -13.12
C ALA A 96 -11.07 18.36 -14.59
N ARG A 97 -10.33 17.28 -14.87
CA ARG A 97 -9.81 17.00 -16.21
C ARG A 97 -10.84 16.31 -17.13
N PRO A 98 -11.06 16.81 -18.36
CA PRO A 98 -11.94 16.18 -19.34
C PRO A 98 -11.57 14.73 -19.67
N ASP A 99 -10.26 14.44 -19.71
CA ASP A 99 -9.69 13.13 -20.06
C ASP A 99 -10.19 11.97 -19.18
N TYR A 100 -10.71 12.30 -17.99
CA TYR A 100 -11.22 11.35 -17.01
C TYR A 100 -12.75 11.28 -16.98
N ALA A 101 -13.43 11.73 -18.04
CA ALA A 101 -14.90 11.67 -18.18
C ALA A 101 -15.51 10.29 -17.88
N LEU A 102 -14.82 9.21 -18.27
CA LEU A 102 -15.34 7.84 -18.09
C LEU A 102 -15.31 7.35 -16.63
N ILE A 103 -14.45 7.92 -15.78
CA ILE A 103 -14.32 7.52 -14.37
C ILE A 103 -15.03 8.48 -13.42
N ARG A 104 -15.27 9.73 -13.83
CA ARG A 104 -15.98 10.73 -13.01
C ARG A 104 -17.33 10.26 -12.46
N PRO A 105 -18.19 9.51 -13.20
CA PRO A 105 -19.44 8.98 -12.66
C PRO A 105 -19.28 7.99 -11.49
N LEU A 106 -18.09 7.42 -11.31
CA LEU A 106 -17.77 6.53 -10.19
C LEU A 106 -17.28 7.29 -8.96
N LEU A 107 -16.96 8.58 -9.09
CA LEU A 107 -16.46 9.40 -7.99
C LEU A 107 -17.60 10.14 -7.30
N ALA A 108 -17.38 10.43 -6.02
CA ALA A 108 -18.25 11.27 -5.23
C ALA A 108 -17.61 12.65 -5.02
N GLU A 109 -18.46 13.68 -5.01
CA GLU A 109 -18.12 14.99 -4.48
C GLU A 109 -18.44 14.99 -2.98
N TYR A 110 -17.49 15.49 -2.19
CA TYR A 110 -17.64 15.63 -0.75
C TYR A 110 -17.74 17.12 -0.42
N PRO A 111 -18.76 17.56 0.34
CA PRO A 111 -18.97 18.97 0.62
C PRO A 111 -17.87 19.57 1.52
N ASP A 112 -17.24 18.73 2.34
CA ASP A 112 -16.17 19.11 3.26
C ASP A 112 -15.29 17.89 3.63
N GLU A 113 -14.11 18.15 4.18
CA GLU A 113 -13.13 17.12 4.57
C GLU A 113 -13.65 16.18 5.67
N SER A 114 -14.46 16.67 6.62
CA SER A 114 -15.02 15.84 7.68
C SER A 114 -16.02 14.82 7.12
N SER A 115 -16.88 15.24 6.18
CA SER A 115 -17.79 14.36 5.45
C SER A 115 -17.04 13.28 4.67
N TYR A 116 -15.94 13.64 4.00
CA TYR A 116 -15.06 12.67 3.34
C TYR A 116 -14.46 11.67 4.33
N LEU A 117 -13.88 12.14 5.44
CA LEU A 117 -13.23 11.27 6.43
C LEU A 117 -14.21 10.27 7.06
N GLN A 118 -15.48 10.65 7.24
CA GLN A 118 -16.51 9.73 7.73
C GLN A 118 -16.85 8.63 6.72
N VAL A 119 -16.93 8.98 5.44
CA VAL A 119 -17.19 8.02 4.35
C VAL A 119 -15.98 7.09 4.17
N LEU A 120 -14.77 7.65 4.17
CA LEU A 120 -13.52 6.88 4.12
C LEU A 120 -13.40 5.92 5.31
N ALA A 121 -13.64 6.40 6.53
CA ALA A 121 -13.60 5.56 7.72
C ALA A 121 -14.62 4.42 7.66
N HIS A 122 -15.81 4.70 7.14
CA HIS A 122 -16.82 3.66 6.94
C HIS A 122 -16.37 2.60 5.93
N ASP A 123 -15.78 3.03 4.81
CA ASP A 123 -15.35 2.14 3.75
C ASP A 123 -14.15 1.27 4.17
N LEU A 124 -13.15 1.87 4.85
CA LEU A 124 -12.01 1.17 5.41
C LEU A 124 -12.44 0.08 6.40
N LEU A 125 -13.36 0.39 7.31
CA LEU A 125 -13.89 -0.58 8.28
C LEU A 125 -14.70 -1.70 7.63
N ARG A 126 -15.30 -1.46 6.46
CA ARG A 126 -16.03 -2.50 5.71
C ARG A 126 -15.09 -3.45 4.96
N GLY A 127 -13.84 -3.04 4.69
CA GLY A 127 -12.87 -3.80 3.91
C GLY A 127 -13.27 -4.00 2.44
N GLY A 128 -14.30 -3.30 1.97
CA GLY A 128 -14.88 -3.46 0.64
C GLY A 128 -14.71 -2.18 -0.16
N PRO A 129 -13.69 -2.08 -1.05
CA PRO A 129 -13.23 -0.82 -1.60
C PRO A 129 -14.28 -0.14 -2.49
N ASP A 130 -14.80 1.02 -2.06
CA ASP A 130 -15.61 1.89 -2.91
C ASP A 130 -14.73 2.51 -4.01
N PRO A 131 -15.06 2.36 -5.32
CA PRO A 131 -14.34 3.01 -6.41
C PRO A 131 -14.20 4.53 -6.24
N ALA A 132 -15.17 5.19 -5.60
CA ALA A 132 -15.15 6.63 -5.36
C ALA A 132 -13.98 7.07 -4.48
N LEU A 133 -13.53 6.18 -3.59
CA LEU A 133 -12.41 6.41 -2.68
C LEU A 133 -11.13 5.74 -3.18
N THR A 134 -11.23 4.53 -3.70
CA THR A 134 -10.06 3.69 -4.02
C THR A 134 -9.33 4.10 -5.29
N ILE A 135 -10.03 4.69 -6.27
CA ILE A 135 -9.38 5.20 -7.47
C ILE A 135 -8.47 6.40 -7.11
N PRO A 136 -8.95 7.49 -6.48
CA PRO A 136 -8.07 8.58 -6.04
C PRO A 136 -6.96 8.12 -5.09
N MET A 137 -7.29 7.20 -4.17
CA MET A 137 -6.31 6.62 -3.24
C MET A 137 -5.14 5.96 -3.99
N ALA A 138 -5.42 5.01 -4.88
CA ALA A 138 -4.37 4.29 -5.61
C ALA A 138 -3.48 5.25 -6.43
N VAL A 139 -4.09 6.25 -7.05
CA VAL A 139 -3.40 7.25 -7.88
C VAL A 139 -2.53 8.18 -7.04
N GLY A 140 -3.06 8.67 -5.92
CA GLY A 140 -2.31 9.49 -4.97
C GLY A 140 -1.11 8.73 -4.42
N LEU A 141 -1.29 7.46 -4.02
CA LEU A 141 -0.20 6.60 -3.55
C LEU A 141 0.86 6.36 -4.62
N ASP A 142 0.47 6.09 -5.87
CA ASP A 142 1.40 5.87 -6.98
C ASP A 142 2.24 7.09 -7.30
N ARG A 143 1.61 8.26 -7.34
CA ARG A 143 2.29 9.53 -7.61
C ARG A 143 3.18 9.95 -6.45
N PHE A 144 2.72 9.77 -5.22
CA PHE A 144 3.53 9.99 -4.03
C PHE A 144 4.77 9.09 -4.06
N ALA A 145 4.59 7.80 -4.28
CA ALA A 145 5.71 6.85 -4.38
C ALA A 145 6.67 7.21 -5.52
N GLY A 146 6.15 7.51 -6.71
CA GLY A 146 6.97 7.91 -7.86
C GLY A 146 7.77 9.19 -7.64
N ARG A 147 7.19 10.19 -6.95
CA ARG A 147 7.87 11.46 -6.61
C ARG A 147 9.00 11.26 -5.60
N HIS A 148 8.87 10.27 -4.72
CA HIS A 148 9.80 10.01 -3.61
C HIS A 148 10.68 8.77 -3.84
N GLU A 149 10.64 8.18 -5.04
CA GLU A 149 11.37 6.94 -5.39
C GLU A 149 11.08 5.76 -4.44
N LEU A 150 9.84 5.68 -3.94
CA LEU A 150 9.38 4.63 -3.03
C LEU A 150 8.73 3.47 -3.80
N VAL A 151 8.56 2.33 -3.12
CA VAL A 151 7.88 1.16 -3.69
C VAL A 151 6.45 1.02 -3.15
N VAL A 152 5.45 0.86 -4.02
CA VAL A 152 4.07 0.65 -3.56
C VAL A 152 3.82 -0.84 -3.32
N ALA A 153 3.37 -1.20 -2.12
CA ALA A 153 2.97 -2.57 -1.78
C ALA A 153 1.51 -2.82 -2.13
N ARG A 154 1.28 -3.85 -2.94
CA ARG A 154 -0.03 -4.18 -3.51
C ARG A 154 -0.34 -5.66 -3.37
N GLY A 155 -1.63 -5.98 -3.23
CA GLY A 155 -2.12 -7.34 -3.36
C GLY A 155 -2.09 -7.87 -4.79
N HIS A 156 -2.17 -9.20 -4.93
CA HIS A 156 -2.39 -9.82 -6.21
C HIS A 156 -3.70 -9.33 -6.85
N PRO A 157 -3.75 -9.07 -8.18
CA PRO A 157 -4.94 -8.58 -8.86
C PRO A 157 -6.15 -9.49 -8.71
N VAL A 158 -7.21 -8.96 -8.12
CA VAL A 158 -8.50 -9.66 -7.95
C VAL A 158 -9.64 -8.96 -8.68
N SER A 159 -9.59 -7.63 -8.80
CA SER A 159 -10.62 -6.83 -9.47
C SER A 159 -10.38 -6.69 -10.98
N LEU A 160 -11.41 -6.27 -11.71
CA LEU A 160 -11.31 -6.01 -13.16
C LEU A 160 -10.31 -4.90 -13.48
N ALA A 161 -10.32 -3.81 -12.70
CA ALA A 161 -9.33 -2.73 -12.83
C ALA A 161 -7.92 -3.27 -12.58
N GLN A 162 -7.68 -4.01 -11.51
CA GLN A 162 -6.34 -4.56 -11.22
C GLN A 162 -5.85 -5.52 -12.31
N ARG A 163 -6.73 -6.29 -12.95
CA ARG A 163 -6.36 -7.12 -14.12
C ARG A 163 -6.01 -6.30 -15.35
N HIS A 164 -6.61 -5.13 -15.54
CA HIS A 164 -6.19 -4.19 -16.57
C HIS A 164 -4.86 -3.51 -16.24
N GLU A 165 -4.62 -3.24 -14.95
CA GLU A 165 -3.35 -2.73 -14.44
C GLU A 165 -2.21 -3.73 -14.65
N GLU A 166 -2.44 -5.03 -14.40
CA GLU A 166 -1.45 -6.10 -14.60
C GLU A 166 -0.87 -6.11 -16.02
N ARG A 167 -1.66 -5.74 -17.03
CA ARG A 167 -1.21 -5.66 -18.42
C ARG A 167 -0.22 -4.51 -18.68
N LEU A 168 -0.10 -3.56 -17.75
CA LEU A 168 0.84 -2.44 -17.80
C LEU A 168 2.16 -2.76 -17.09
N TRP A 169 2.26 -3.91 -16.42
CA TRP A 169 3.43 -4.25 -15.63
C TRP A 169 4.62 -4.67 -16.49
N LYS A 170 5.77 -4.09 -16.17
CA LYS A 170 7.06 -4.59 -16.62
C LYS A 170 7.76 -5.25 -15.43
N SER A 171 7.96 -6.56 -15.51
CA SER A 171 8.60 -7.34 -14.44
C SER A 171 10.06 -6.90 -14.24
N LEU A 172 10.45 -6.68 -13.00
CA LEU A 172 11.83 -6.38 -12.61
C LEU A 172 12.49 -7.59 -11.92
N ALA A 173 11.82 -8.17 -10.92
CA ALA A 173 12.29 -9.36 -10.20
C ALA A 173 11.11 -10.14 -9.59
N THR A 174 11.33 -11.43 -9.29
CA THR A 174 10.37 -12.27 -8.59
C THR A 174 11.09 -13.22 -7.65
N VAL A 175 10.69 -13.27 -6.39
CA VAL A 175 11.19 -14.20 -5.37
C VAL A 175 10.07 -14.70 -4.47
N ALA A 176 10.29 -15.82 -3.79
CA ALA A 176 9.38 -16.35 -2.77
C ALA A 176 10.04 -16.19 -1.39
N LEU A 177 9.31 -15.62 -0.43
CA LEU A 177 9.81 -15.27 0.89
C LEU A 177 8.82 -15.72 1.98
N PRO A 178 9.30 -16.29 3.10
CA PRO A 178 8.48 -16.44 4.28
C PRO A 178 8.22 -15.07 4.94
N VAL A 179 7.00 -14.84 5.42
CA VAL A 179 6.59 -13.62 6.11
C VAL A 179 5.61 -13.94 7.24
N VAL A 180 5.46 -13.01 8.18
CA VAL A 180 4.34 -13.00 9.12
C VAL A 180 3.10 -12.51 8.38
N LEU A 181 2.05 -13.34 8.29
CA LEU A 181 0.78 -13.01 7.63
C LEU A 181 -0.25 -12.46 8.62
N GLU A 182 -0.24 -12.94 9.85
CA GLU A 182 -1.09 -12.46 10.94
C GLU A 182 -0.27 -12.46 12.23
N GLY A 183 -0.47 -11.45 13.08
CA GLY A 183 0.28 -11.27 14.32
C GLY A 183 0.09 -9.87 14.89
N ARG A 184 0.65 -9.63 16.07
CA ARG A 184 0.74 -8.29 16.66
C ARG A 184 1.94 -7.51 16.10
N ALA A 185 1.95 -6.21 16.31
CA ALA A 185 3.06 -5.35 15.88
C ALA A 185 4.38 -5.73 16.55
N GLU A 186 4.33 -6.12 17.82
CA GLU A 186 5.47 -6.54 18.63
C GLU A 186 6.18 -7.74 17.99
N ARG A 187 5.42 -8.72 17.47
CA ARG A 187 5.98 -9.88 16.77
C ARG A 187 6.61 -9.52 15.42
N LEU A 188 6.07 -8.50 14.74
CA LEU A 188 6.72 -7.94 13.55
C LEU A 188 8.03 -7.23 13.91
N LEU A 189 8.07 -6.49 15.02
CA LEU A 189 9.27 -5.80 15.49
C LEU A 189 10.35 -6.79 15.93
N GLU A 190 9.98 -7.81 16.70
CA GLU A 190 10.84 -8.94 17.07
C GLU A 190 11.44 -9.62 15.83
N ALA A 191 10.60 -9.95 14.84
CA ALA A 191 11.08 -10.53 13.58
C ALA A 191 12.04 -9.60 12.82
N ARG A 192 11.83 -8.28 12.87
CA ARG A 192 12.73 -7.31 12.22
C ARG A 192 14.08 -7.22 12.92
N GLU A 193 14.08 -7.27 14.25
CA GLU A 193 15.30 -7.25 15.06
C GLU A 193 16.14 -8.50 14.80
N GLU A 194 15.52 -9.68 14.95
CA GLU A 194 16.18 -10.98 14.78
C GLU A 194 16.69 -11.21 13.34
N LEU A 195 16.01 -10.66 12.33
CA LEU A 195 16.36 -10.81 10.91
C LEU A 195 17.14 -9.63 10.34
N GLY A 196 17.59 -8.68 11.17
CA GLY A 196 18.08 -7.38 10.73
C GLY A 196 19.16 -7.46 9.63
N ALA A 197 20.18 -8.29 9.84
CA ALA A 197 21.28 -8.42 8.88
C ALA A 197 20.83 -8.97 7.51
N GLU A 198 20.00 -10.01 7.49
CA GLU A 198 19.49 -10.57 6.25
C GLU A 198 18.43 -9.68 5.58
N LEU A 199 17.66 -8.92 6.36
CA LEU A 199 16.74 -7.91 5.85
C LEU A 199 17.49 -6.78 5.16
N ASP A 200 18.60 -6.28 5.73
CA ASP A 200 19.42 -5.22 5.12
C ASP A 200 19.97 -5.67 3.75
N VAL A 201 20.53 -6.88 3.69
CA VAL A 201 21.03 -7.46 2.42
C VAL A 201 19.91 -7.62 1.39
N LEU A 202 18.71 -8.04 1.82
CA LEU A 202 17.54 -8.16 0.93
C LEU A 202 17.07 -6.79 0.43
N ARG A 203 17.00 -5.79 1.32
CA ARG A 203 16.59 -4.42 0.99
C ARG A 203 17.54 -3.74 0.03
N ASP A 204 18.85 -3.93 0.21
CA ASP A 204 19.86 -3.42 -0.71
C ASP A 204 19.70 -4.06 -2.10
N ALA A 205 19.57 -5.38 -2.18
CA ALA A 205 19.34 -6.08 -3.45
C ALA A 205 18.03 -5.63 -4.15
N LEU A 206 16.95 -5.41 -3.38
CA LEU A 206 15.70 -4.90 -3.93
C LEU A 206 15.83 -3.44 -4.40
N SER A 207 16.56 -2.60 -3.67
CA SER A 207 16.84 -1.22 -4.05
C SER A 207 17.64 -1.14 -5.35
N GLU A 208 18.65 -2.00 -5.51
CA GLU A 208 19.42 -2.10 -6.75
C GLU A 208 18.56 -2.52 -7.94
N VAL A 209 17.61 -3.44 -7.76
CA VAL A 209 16.64 -3.80 -8.80
C VAL A 209 15.74 -2.61 -9.16
N CYS A 210 15.25 -1.86 -8.17
CA CYS A 210 14.46 -0.65 -8.42
C CYS A 210 15.27 0.41 -9.18
N ALA A 211 16.57 0.53 -8.90
CA ALA A 211 17.50 1.40 -9.63
C ALA A 211 17.87 0.88 -11.04
N GLY A 212 17.41 -0.32 -11.42
CA GLY A 212 17.65 -0.92 -12.73
C GLY A 212 18.98 -1.67 -12.87
N SER A 213 19.64 -2.00 -11.75
CA SER A 213 20.85 -2.83 -11.76
C SER A 213 20.53 -4.24 -12.26
N ARG A 214 21.38 -4.74 -13.16
CA ARG A 214 21.33 -6.14 -13.64
C ARG A 214 22.15 -7.09 -12.77
N GLU A 215 22.98 -6.56 -11.90
CA GLU A 215 23.90 -7.33 -11.05
C GLU A 215 23.28 -7.66 -9.68
N ALA A 216 22.12 -7.09 -9.37
CA ALA A 216 21.43 -7.29 -8.11
C ALA A 216 21.10 -8.77 -7.86
N ASP A 217 21.70 -9.36 -6.82
CA ASP A 217 21.46 -10.76 -6.43
C ASP A 217 20.28 -10.90 -5.45
N VAL A 218 19.09 -10.55 -5.93
CA VAL A 218 17.85 -10.70 -5.12
C VAL A 218 17.59 -12.15 -4.74
N ARG A 219 18.00 -13.11 -5.57
CA ARG A 219 17.78 -14.54 -5.28
C ARG A 219 18.69 -15.03 -4.15
N GLY A 220 19.96 -14.64 -4.16
CA GLY A 220 20.90 -14.94 -3.08
C GLY A 220 20.45 -14.33 -1.76
N ALA A 221 20.09 -13.04 -1.78
CA ALA A 221 19.57 -12.34 -0.61
C ALA A 221 18.28 -12.98 -0.06
N ALA A 222 17.32 -13.31 -0.93
CA ALA A 222 16.09 -14.01 -0.56
C ALA A 222 16.36 -15.40 0.06
N THR A 223 17.38 -16.10 -0.43
CA THR A 223 17.78 -17.41 0.11
C THR A 223 18.40 -17.28 1.50
N ALA A 224 19.25 -16.26 1.72
CA ALA A 224 19.83 -15.97 3.02
C ALA A 224 18.73 -15.60 4.04
N TYR A 225 17.85 -14.66 3.67
CA TYR A 225 16.68 -14.27 4.46
C TYR A 225 15.81 -15.47 4.83
N ARG A 226 15.47 -16.34 3.87
CA ARG A 226 14.67 -17.55 4.16
C ARG A 226 15.33 -18.43 5.22
N ARG A 227 16.63 -18.70 5.06
CA ARG A 227 17.37 -19.53 6.03
C ARG A 227 17.41 -18.89 7.41
N ALA A 228 17.42 -17.57 7.50
CA ALA A 228 17.33 -16.84 8.76
C ALA A 228 15.94 -16.94 9.37
N PHE A 229 14.92 -16.69 8.56
CA PHE A 229 13.52 -16.81 8.97
C PHE A 229 13.20 -18.21 9.50
N ASP A 230 13.65 -19.26 8.82
CA ASP A 230 13.43 -20.65 9.26
C ASP A 230 14.06 -20.94 10.64
N ARG A 231 15.11 -20.22 11.06
CA ARG A 231 15.71 -20.38 12.40
C ARG A 231 14.87 -19.76 13.51
N VAL A 232 14.24 -18.63 13.24
CA VAL A 232 13.49 -17.83 14.23
C VAL A 232 11.98 -18.12 14.21
N ALA A 233 11.50 -18.83 13.20
CA ALA A 233 10.08 -19.09 12.98
C ALA A 233 9.39 -19.82 14.15
N ALA A 234 10.11 -20.67 14.89
CA ALA A 234 9.57 -21.36 16.05
C ALA A 234 9.29 -20.39 17.20
N ASP A 235 10.23 -19.50 17.48
CA ASP A 235 10.17 -18.54 18.58
C ASP A 235 9.10 -17.47 18.31
N LEU A 236 9.01 -17.00 17.05
CA LEU A 236 7.94 -16.09 16.61
C LEU A 236 6.53 -16.69 16.72
N CYS A 237 6.41 -18.02 16.73
CA CYS A 237 5.14 -18.73 16.86
C CYS A 237 4.83 -19.17 18.30
N GLU A 238 5.69 -18.84 19.27
CA GLU A 238 5.48 -19.28 20.64
C GLU A 238 4.12 -18.77 21.16
N PRO A 239 3.22 -19.68 21.61
CA PRO A 239 1.88 -19.27 22.01
C PRO A 239 1.94 -18.44 23.28
N ASP A 240 1.34 -17.25 23.23
CA ASP A 240 1.02 -16.48 24.42
C ASP A 240 -0.52 -16.44 24.56
N PRO A 241 -1.07 -16.88 25.71
CA PRO A 241 -2.51 -17.01 25.93
C PRO A 241 -3.29 -15.69 25.76
N ASP A 242 -2.61 -14.56 25.87
CA ASP A 242 -3.22 -13.24 25.73
C ASP A 242 -3.04 -12.67 24.31
N GLU A 243 -2.46 -13.41 23.36
CA GLU A 243 -2.10 -12.91 22.01
C GLU A 243 -2.93 -13.47 20.86
N VAL A 244 -3.01 -12.66 19.79
CA VAL A 244 -3.49 -13.15 18.49
C VAL A 244 -2.45 -14.14 17.98
N ARG A 245 -2.89 -15.36 17.67
CA ARG A 245 -2.04 -16.39 17.11
C ARG A 245 -1.27 -15.85 15.89
N VAL A 246 0.05 -15.98 15.93
CA VAL A 246 0.90 -15.67 14.80
C VAL A 246 0.66 -16.70 13.69
N VAL A 247 0.44 -16.21 12.48
CA VAL A 247 0.32 -17.04 11.27
C VAL A 247 1.48 -16.69 10.36
N LEU A 248 2.32 -17.68 10.10
CA LEU A 248 3.40 -17.55 9.14
C LEU A 248 2.90 -17.96 7.76
N GLY A 249 3.54 -17.46 6.72
CA GLY A 249 3.20 -17.89 5.38
C GLY A 249 4.27 -17.59 4.36
N GLU A 250 4.04 -18.17 3.20
CA GLU A 250 4.91 -18.05 2.06
C GLU A 250 4.27 -17.07 1.07
N VAL A 251 5.00 -16.05 0.63
CA VAL A 251 4.52 -15.09 -0.37
C VAL A 251 5.42 -15.08 -1.60
N ALA A 252 4.82 -14.99 -2.78
CA ALA A 252 5.51 -14.53 -3.98
C ALA A 252 5.53 -13.00 -3.96
N LEU A 253 6.74 -12.44 -3.92
CA LEU A 253 7.01 -11.02 -4.08
C LEU A 253 7.49 -10.79 -5.52
N ARG A 254 6.74 -9.96 -6.26
CA ARG A 254 7.09 -9.57 -7.62
C ARG A 254 7.29 -8.06 -7.68
N MET A 255 8.51 -7.64 -8.04
CA MET A 255 8.82 -6.24 -8.32
C MET A 255 8.42 -5.91 -9.75
N VAL A 256 7.63 -4.85 -9.93
CA VAL A 256 7.16 -4.40 -11.25
C VAL A 256 7.33 -2.89 -11.41
N GLU A 257 7.71 -2.46 -12.60
CA GLU A 257 7.64 -1.07 -13.05
C GLU A 257 6.32 -0.86 -13.79
N MET A 258 5.63 0.25 -13.52
CA MET A 258 4.45 0.68 -14.26
C MET A 258 4.35 2.20 -14.37
N PRO A 259 3.51 2.74 -15.28
CA PRO A 259 3.26 4.17 -15.32
C PRO A 259 2.63 4.67 -14.01
N GLY A 260 2.97 5.88 -13.56
CA GLY A 260 2.43 6.46 -12.31
C GLY A 260 0.93 6.74 -12.35
N ASP A 261 0.32 6.73 -13.54
CA ASP A 261 -1.14 6.82 -13.74
C ASP A 261 -1.77 5.45 -14.10
N ALA A 262 -1.09 4.32 -13.80
CA ALA A 262 -1.57 2.98 -14.14
C ALA A 262 -2.97 2.69 -13.56
N ALA A 263 -3.22 3.09 -12.31
CA ALA A 263 -4.52 2.93 -11.66
C ALA A 263 -5.65 3.69 -12.39
N LEU A 264 -5.40 4.89 -12.89
CA LEU A 264 -6.38 5.66 -13.69
C LEU A 264 -6.68 4.96 -15.02
N LEU A 265 -5.62 4.59 -15.74
CA LEU A 265 -5.74 3.93 -17.05
C LEU A 265 -6.49 2.61 -16.92
N ALA A 266 -6.19 1.85 -15.88
CA ALA A 266 -6.83 0.59 -15.57
C ALA A 266 -8.30 0.76 -15.19
N SER A 267 -8.62 1.75 -14.37
CA SER A 267 -9.99 2.06 -13.94
C SER A 267 -10.86 2.56 -15.10
N ALA A 268 -10.31 3.43 -15.97
CA ALA A 268 -11.01 3.90 -17.16
C ALA A 268 -11.32 2.73 -18.14
N ARG A 269 -10.38 1.80 -18.30
CA ARG A 269 -10.61 0.58 -19.11
C ARG A 269 -11.68 -0.32 -18.48
N ALA A 270 -11.66 -0.49 -17.16
CA ALA A 270 -12.69 -1.24 -16.45
C ALA A 270 -14.08 -0.59 -16.60
N ALA A 271 -14.20 0.72 -16.40
CA ALA A 271 -15.44 1.47 -16.60
C ALA A 271 -15.97 1.32 -18.02
N ALA A 272 -15.12 1.51 -19.04
CA ALA A 272 -15.51 1.33 -20.44
C ALA A 272 -16.01 -0.10 -20.74
N SER A 273 -15.41 -1.13 -20.13
CA SER A 273 -15.85 -2.51 -20.32
C SER A 273 -17.22 -2.83 -19.71
N MET A 274 -17.68 -2.03 -18.74
CA MET A 274 -18.98 -2.18 -18.09
C MET A 274 -20.10 -1.45 -18.86
N SER A 275 -19.79 -0.32 -19.50
CA SER A 275 -20.79 0.58 -20.07
C SER A 275 -21.36 0.15 -21.44
N ARG A 276 -20.94 -0.96 -22.05
CA ARG A 276 -21.29 -1.39 -23.43
C ARG A 276 -21.03 -0.36 -24.55
N GLU A 277 -20.60 0.85 -24.23
CA GLU A 277 -20.16 1.85 -25.20
C GLU A 277 -18.82 1.42 -25.83
N PRO A 278 -18.64 1.65 -27.14
CA PRO A 278 -17.35 1.38 -27.78
C PRO A 278 -16.28 2.20 -27.08
N ALA A 279 -15.28 1.51 -26.51
CA ALA A 279 -14.14 2.15 -25.89
C ALA A 279 -13.55 3.17 -26.87
N PRO A 280 -13.29 4.43 -26.44
CA PRO A 280 -12.79 5.46 -27.34
C PRO A 280 -11.56 4.95 -28.09
N ALA A 281 -11.65 4.96 -29.41
CA ALA A 281 -10.63 4.45 -30.31
C ALA A 281 -9.33 5.23 -30.06
N ARG A 282 -8.38 4.58 -29.39
CA ARG A 282 -7.20 5.20 -28.76
C ARG A 282 -7.61 6.29 -27.76
N THR A 283 -7.38 6.04 -26.47
CA THR A 283 -7.04 7.11 -25.51
C THR A 283 -5.70 7.73 -25.92
N GLY A 284 -5.65 8.37 -27.09
CA GLY A 284 -4.65 9.36 -27.41
C GLY A 284 -4.95 10.55 -26.52
N GLY A 285 -4.24 10.68 -25.41
CA GLY A 285 -4.30 11.91 -24.61
C GLY A 285 -4.73 11.78 -23.15
N ILE A 286 -4.76 10.60 -22.51
CA ILE A 286 -4.35 10.63 -21.09
C ILE A 286 -2.84 10.85 -21.15
N ALA A 287 -2.42 12.12 -21.25
CA ALA A 287 -1.03 12.48 -21.07
C ALA A 287 -0.61 11.85 -19.74
N LEU A 288 0.39 10.96 -19.80
CA LEU A 288 1.04 10.42 -18.62
C LEU A 288 1.63 11.62 -17.88
N ALA A 289 0.89 12.13 -16.91
CA ALA A 289 1.38 13.19 -16.04
C ALA A 289 2.31 12.58 -14.99
N GLY A 290 2.11 11.30 -14.66
CA GLY A 290 2.96 10.53 -13.76
C GLY A 290 4.26 10.05 -14.42
N GLY A 291 5.35 10.14 -13.66
CA GLY A 291 6.59 9.39 -13.91
C GLY A 291 6.37 7.87 -13.84
N LYS A 292 7.44 7.11 -13.68
CA LYS A 292 7.33 5.68 -13.42
C LYS A 292 7.15 5.44 -11.93
N THR A 293 6.41 4.40 -11.58
CA THR A 293 6.28 3.92 -10.20
C THR A 293 6.69 2.45 -10.15
N VAL A 294 7.39 2.07 -9.09
CA VAL A 294 7.73 0.68 -8.81
C VAL A 294 6.77 0.14 -7.76
N SER A 295 6.33 -1.10 -7.92
CA SER A 295 5.48 -1.78 -6.94
C SER A 295 6.00 -3.16 -6.59
N MET A 296 5.80 -3.54 -5.32
CA MET A 296 5.90 -4.92 -4.88
C MET A 296 4.49 -5.53 -4.89
N ILE A 297 4.29 -6.52 -5.74
CA ILE A 297 3.04 -7.29 -5.81
C ILE A 297 3.20 -8.53 -4.95
N ILE A 298 2.32 -8.66 -3.96
CA ILE A 298 2.39 -9.68 -2.92
C ILE A 298 1.24 -10.68 -3.12
N ARG A 299 1.59 -11.93 -3.35
CA ARG A 299 0.64 -13.04 -3.48
C ARG A 299 0.96 -14.12 -2.45
N VAL A 300 0.00 -14.45 -1.60
CA VAL A 300 0.13 -15.58 -0.67
C VAL A 300 0.15 -16.89 -1.46
N LEU A 301 1.18 -17.69 -1.23
CA LEU A 301 1.38 -19.03 -1.80
C LEU A 301 0.89 -20.12 -0.84
N GLY A 302 1.02 -19.90 0.46
CA GLY A 302 0.56 -20.82 1.50
C GLY A 302 0.63 -20.21 2.90
N ARG A 303 -0.14 -20.77 3.83
CA ARG A 303 -0.14 -20.44 5.26
C ARG A 303 0.41 -21.64 6.04
N ARG A 304 1.10 -21.39 7.15
CA ARG A 304 1.66 -22.40 8.06
C ARG A 304 1.18 -22.13 9.48
#